data_AF-A0A1M5TRF0-F1
#
_entry.id   AF-A0A1M5TRF0-F1
#
_cell.length_a   1.000
_cell.length_b   1.000
_cell.length_c   1.000
_cell.angle_alpha   90.00
_cell.angle_beta   90.00
_cell.angle_gamma   90.00
#
_symmetry.space_group_name_H-M   'P 1'
#
loop_
_entity.id
_entity.type
_entity.pdbx_description
1 polymer ?
#
loop_
_entity_poly.entity_id
_entity_poly.type
_entity_poly.pdbx_seq_one_letter_code
_entity_poly.pdbx_strand_id
1 'polypeptide(L)'
;MKTFSAIILAAVAALTSFGPTEGSAGDMTGLSKVELRPGWRMADGSHMSALHIVLEPGWKTYWRAPGDVGIPPQFDWSGSENIDSVSTSWPTPEVFFEQGMRSVGYRSEVVIPLRMTTPNADATLRLEGKLQIGICKDICIPANLSFEASLPPSPTRPDPTIAAALTDVPYTAREAGVASVTCQFEAGEEGTLVLHTRIEMPSAGGEEYVVVEAGNPHVWVAEPDSRRDGAALYASTRLMHVEGKSFALNRSDMRFTVIGALHAVDIRGCASN
;
A
#
# COMPACT_ATOMS: atom_id res chain seq x y z
N MET A 1 -92.80 -16.64 2.21
CA MET A 1 -92.92 -15.18 2.42
C MET A 1 -91.54 -14.60 2.69
N LYS A 2 -91.17 -13.57 1.93
CA LYS A 2 -90.05 -12.61 2.12
C LYS A 2 -88.62 -13.05 1.72
N THR A 3 -88.32 -12.72 0.46
CA THR A 3 -87.08 -12.15 -0.10
C THR A 3 -86.08 -11.53 0.88
N PHE A 4 -84.77 -11.71 0.63
CA PHE A 4 -83.78 -10.61 0.67
C PHE A 4 -82.51 -10.93 -0.15
N SER A 5 -82.02 -9.91 -0.85
CA SER A 5 -80.95 -9.88 -1.86
C SER A 5 -79.53 -9.85 -1.29
N ALA A 6 -78.62 -10.47 -2.06
CA ALA A 6 -77.34 -9.99 -2.60
C ALA A 6 -76.31 -9.18 -1.78
N ILE A 7 -75.06 -9.41 -2.23
CA ILE A 7 -73.83 -8.61 -2.17
C ILE A 7 -72.84 -9.03 -1.07
N ILE A 8 -71.60 -9.23 -1.52
CA ILE A 8 -70.26 -9.01 -0.90
C ILE A 8 -69.36 -10.15 -1.44
N LEU A 9 -68.14 -9.99 -1.93
CA LEU A 9 -67.26 -8.91 -2.37
C LEU A 9 -65.99 -9.69 -2.79
N ALA A 10 -65.52 -9.60 -4.04
CA ALA A 10 -64.35 -10.36 -4.47
C ALA A 10 -63.08 -9.81 -3.81
N ALA A 11 -62.43 -10.60 -2.94
CA ALA A 11 -61.14 -10.26 -2.35
C ALA A 11 -60.01 -10.74 -3.28
N VAL A 12 -59.33 -9.78 -3.90
CA VAL A 12 -58.08 -9.97 -4.66
C VAL A 12 -56.95 -10.20 -3.67
N ALA A 13 -56.43 -11.43 -3.58
CA ALA A 13 -55.22 -11.72 -2.82
C ALA A 13 -54.00 -11.37 -3.67
N ALA A 14 -53.37 -10.23 -3.37
CA ALA A 14 -52.09 -9.83 -3.96
C ALA A 14 -50.97 -10.73 -3.43
N LEU A 15 -50.38 -11.54 -4.31
CA LEU A 15 -49.15 -12.27 -4.05
C LEU A 15 -47.98 -11.27 -4.04
N THR A 16 -47.54 -10.87 -2.85
CA THR A 16 -46.26 -10.15 -2.68
C THR A 16 -45.13 -11.16 -2.67
N SER A 17 -44.49 -11.33 -3.81
CA SER A 17 -43.23 -12.07 -3.96
C SER A 17 -42.11 -11.28 -3.26
N PHE A 18 -41.77 -11.64 -2.03
CA PHE A 18 -40.50 -11.22 -1.43
C PHE A 18 -39.39 -12.07 -2.05
N GLY A 19 -38.73 -11.53 -3.07
CA GLY A 19 -37.46 -12.08 -3.55
C GLY A 19 -36.35 -11.81 -2.53
N PRO A 20 -35.39 -12.73 -2.35
CA PRO A 20 -34.22 -12.44 -1.55
C PRO A 20 -33.42 -11.33 -2.23
N THR A 21 -33.08 -10.29 -1.46
CA THR A 21 -32.04 -9.34 -1.82
C THR A 21 -30.70 -10.06 -1.74
N GLU A 22 -30.17 -10.46 -2.89
CA GLU A 22 -28.76 -10.84 -3.02
C GLU A 22 -27.92 -9.58 -2.76
N GLY A 23 -27.30 -9.53 -1.58
CA GLY A 23 -26.20 -8.58 -1.34
C GLY A 23 -25.04 -8.96 -2.26
N SER A 24 -24.57 -8.00 -3.06
CA SER A 24 -23.36 -8.17 -3.87
C SER A 24 -22.17 -8.44 -2.94
N ALA A 25 -21.68 -9.67 -2.94
CA ALA A 25 -20.30 -9.93 -2.58
C ALA A 25 -19.44 -9.22 -3.63
N GLY A 26 -18.66 -8.22 -3.21
CA GLY A 26 -17.60 -7.67 -4.05
C GLY A 26 -16.69 -8.81 -4.49
N ASP A 27 -16.15 -8.73 -5.70
CA ASP A 27 -15.33 -9.77 -6.32
C ASP A 27 -14.09 -10.04 -5.44
N MET A 28 -14.16 -11.07 -4.58
CA MET A 28 -13.09 -11.48 -3.66
C MET A 28 -12.04 -12.36 -4.35
N THR A 29 -11.93 -12.29 -5.67
CA THR A 29 -11.03 -13.15 -6.44
C THR A 29 -9.58 -12.97 -5.95
N GLY A 30 -8.99 -14.05 -5.45
CA GLY A 30 -7.63 -14.08 -4.93
C GLY A 30 -7.45 -13.60 -3.48
N LEU A 31 -8.51 -13.16 -2.80
CA LEU A 31 -8.50 -12.72 -1.41
C LEU A 31 -9.22 -13.72 -0.52
N SER A 32 -8.51 -14.23 0.50
CA SER A 32 -9.13 -15.08 1.52
C SER A 32 -9.65 -14.24 2.69
N LYS A 33 -9.03 -13.08 2.98
CA LYS A 33 -9.44 -12.19 4.07
C LYS A 33 -8.98 -10.76 3.84
N VAL A 34 -9.83 -9.80 4.17
CA VAL A 34 -9.47 -8.38 4.34
C VAL A 34 -10.10 -7.90 5.63
N GLU A 35 -9.30 -7.52 6.61
CA GLU A 35 -9.80 -7.02 7.89
C GLU A 35 -9.03 -5.78 8.36
N LEU A 36 -9.74 -4.87 9.02
CA LEU A 36 -9.09 -3.85 9.82
C LEU A 36 -8.85 -4.37 11.23
N ARG A 37 -7.59 -4.37 11.67
CA ARG A 37 -7.23 -4.67 13.05
C ARG A 37 -7.34 -3.38 13.87
N PRO A 38 -8.19 -3.32 14.91
CA PRO A 38 -8.51 -2.06 15.60
C PRO A 38 -7.31 -1.42 16.31
N GLY A 39 -6.29 -2.20 16.67
CA GLY A 39 -5.05 -1.71 17.28
C GLY A 39 -5.28 -0.98 18.61
N TRP A 40 -4.58 0.13 18.84
CA TRP A 40 -4.56 0.82 20.14
C TRP A 40 -4.29 2.33 20.05
N ARG A 41 -4.69 3.06 21.09
CA ARG A 41 -4.31 4.45 21.30
C ARG A 41 -2.86 4.54 21.79
N MET A 42 -2.01 5.27 21.07
CA MET A 42 -0.61 5.51 21.40
C MET A 42 -0.47 6.61 22.47
N ALA A 43 0.69 6.66 23.13
CA ALA A 43 0.96 7.60 24.22
C ALA A 43 0.94 9.08 23.79
N ASP A 44 1.15 9.36 22.51
CA ASP A 44 1.11 10.71 21.94
C ASP A 44 -0.29 11.13 21.45
N GLY A 45 -1.32 10.32 21.73
CA GLY A 45 -2.70 10.55 21.32
C GLY A 45 -3.03 10.04 19.90
N SER A 46 -2.03 9.68 19.09
CA SER A 46 -2.28 9.05 17.79
C SER A 46 -2.85 7.63 17.96
N HIS A 47 -3.58 7.13 16.97
CA HIS A 47 -4.11 5.77 16.97
C HIS A 47 -3.28 4.89 16.06
N MET A 48 -2.94 3.68 16.50
CA MET A 48 -2.36 2.64 15.66
C MET A 48 -3.43 1.61 15.32
N SER A 49 -3.53 1.26 14.05
CA SER A 49 -4.40 0.22 13.49
C SER A 49 -3.59 -0.54 12.43
N ALA A 50 -4.18 -1.53 11.77
CA ALA A 50 -3.60 -2.10 10.57
C ALA A 50 -4.66 -2.63 9.62
N LEU A 51 -4.38 -2.56 8.32
CA LEU A 51 -5.10 -3.34 7.32
C LEU A 51 -4.40 -4.69 7.16
N HIS A 52 -5.11 -5.78 7.39
CA HIS A 52 -4.61 -7.13 7.23
C HIS A 52 -5.26 -7.77 6.01
N ILE A 53 -4.45 -8.08 5.02
CA ILE A 53 -4.84 -8.68 3.75
C ILE A 53 -4.25 -10.08 3.70
N VAL A 54 -5.10 -11.09 3.53
CA VAL A 54 -4.70 -12.48 3.33
C VAL A 54 -5.15 -12.91 1.94
N LEU A 55 -4.22 -13.50 1.22
CA LEU A 55 -4.33 -13.91 -0.18
C LEU A 55 -4.59 -15.41 -0.26
N GLU A 56 -5.30 -15.83 -1.30
CA GLU A 56 -5.42 -17.25 -1.63
C GLU A 56 -4.06 -17.83 -2.06
N PRO A 57 -3.81 -19.15 -1.90
CA PRO A 57 -2.56 -19.76 -2.31
C PRO A 57 -2.19 -19.49 -3.78
N GLY A 58 -0.94 -19.06 -4.00
CA GLY A 58 -0.42 -18.70 -5.32
C GLY A 58 -0.73 -17.28 -5.77
N TRP A 59 -1.53 -16.53 -5.01
CA TRP A 59 -1.79 -15.11 -5.27
C TRP A 59 -0.81 -14.19 -4.55
N LYS A 60 -0.60 -13.02 -5.12
CA LYS A 60 0.24 -11.94 -4.62
C LYS A 60 -0.49 -10.61 -4.70
N THR A 61 -0.04 -9.64 -3.92
CA THR A 61 -0.45 -8.23 -4.03
C THR A 61 0.77 -7.32 -4.05
N TYR A 62 0.54 -6.03 -4.29
CA TYR A 62 1.60 -5.08 -4.62
C TYR A 62 2.01 -4.20 -3.45
N TRP A 63 3.30 -3.85 -3.45
CA TRP A 63 3.85 -2.83 -2.57
C TRP A 63 3.51 -1.43 -3.11
N ARG A 64 3.74 -0.39 -2.29
CA ARG A 64 3.53 1.01 -2.71
C ARG A 64 4.29 1.42 -3.98
N ALA A 65 5.44 0.80 -4.24
CA ALA A 65 6.28 1.04 -5.41
C ALA A 65 6.53 -0.31 -6.11
N PRO A 66 5.56 -0.82 -6.88
CA PRO A 66 5.54 -2.22 -7.26
C PRO A 66 6.39 -2.57 -8.48
N GLY A 67 7.11 -1.61 -9.05
CA GLY A 67 7.82 -1.77 -10.33
C GLY A 67 6.92 -1.52 -11.54
N ASP A 68 7.43 -1.83 -12.73
CA ASP A 68 6.83 -1.43 -14.01
C ASP A 68 5.51 -2.11 -14.34
N VAL A 69 5.27 -3.30 -13.76
CA VAL A 69 4.13 -4.16 -14.11
C VAL A 69 3.05 -4.24 -13.02
N GLY A 70 3.29 -3.59 -11.89
CA GLY A 70 2.38 -3.67 -10.75
C GLY A 70 1.34 -2.55 -10.70
N ILE A 71 0.22 -2.82 -10.03
CA ILE A 71 -0.82 -1.83 -9.77
C ILE A 71 -0.67 -1.35 -8.33
N PRO A 72 -0.16 -0.12 -8.10
CA PRO A 72 0.14 0.35 -6.76
C PRO A 72 -1.13 0.54 -5.93
N PRO A 73 -1.06 0.33 -4.61
CA PRO A 73 -2.16 0.60 -3.70
C PRO A 73 -2.50 2.10 -3.65
N GLN A 74 -3.79 2.42 -3.78
CA GLN A 74 -4.34 3.77 -3.63
C GLN A 74 -5.39 3.77 -2.52
N PHE A 75 -5.08 4.47 -1.43
CA PHE A 75 -5.99 4.63 -0.31
C PHE A 75 -6.79 5.92 -0.42
N ASP A 76 -8.08 5.84 -0.10
CA ASP A 76 -8.98 6.97 0.13
C ASP A 76 -9.57 6.85 1.53
N TRP A 77 -9.31 7.88 2.35
CA TRP A 77 -9.73 7.98 3.75
C TRP A 77 -10.82 9.04 3.96
N SER A 78 -11.38 9.60 2.88
CA SER A 78 -12.27 10.78 2.93
C SER A 78 -13.56 10.59 3.72
N GLY A 79 -14.00 9.34 3.94
CA GLY A 79 -15.15 9.02 4.80
C GLY A 79 -14.84 8.95 6.29
N SER A 80 -13.58 9.17 6.69
CA SER A 80 -13.16 9.07 8.09
C SER A 80 -13.57 10.29 8.92
N GLU A 81 -13.87 10.06 10.20
CA GLU A 81 -14.27 11.11 11.15
C GLU A 81 -13.33 11.14 12.36
N ASN A 82 -13.05 12.35 12.86
CA ASN A 82 -12.10 12.62 13.95
C ASN A 82 -10.66 12.14 13.66
N ILE A 83 -10.25 12.16 12.39
CA ILE A 83 -8.91 11.80 11.91
C ILE A 83 -8.37 12.95 11.06
N ASP A 84 -7.20 13.50 11.42
CA ASP A 84 -6.53 14.56 10.64
C ASP A 84 -5.70 14.00 9.49
N SER A 85 -5.02 12.86 9.73
CA SER A 85 -4.17 12.22 8.73
C SER A 85 -4.03 10.73 9.01
N VAL A 86 -3.76 9.96 7.96
CA VAL A 86 -3.41 8.54 8.03
C VAL A 86 -2.06 8.33 7.35
N SER A 87 -1.12 7.74 8.07
CA SER A 87 0.20 7.35 7.55
C SER A 87 0.34 5.84 7.53
N THR A 88 0.94 5.32 6.46
CA THR A 88 1.13 3.88 6.23
C THR A 88 2.58 3.49 6.51
N SER A 89 2.78 2.49 7.37
CA SER A 89 4.08 1.83 7.52
C SER A 89 4.03 0.55 6.72
N TRP A 90 4.85 0.45 5.69
CA TRP A 90 4.86 -0.72 4.82
C TRP A 90 5.88 -1.73 5.36
N PRO A 91 5.48 -2.98 5.62
CA PRO A 91 6.43 -4.06 5.88
C PRO A 91 7.40 -4.26 4.71
N THR A 92 8.51 -4.94 4.98
CA THR A 92 9.53 -5.26 3.98
C THR A 92 8.89 -6.08 2.85
N PRO A 93 8.95 -5.61 1.60
CA PRO A 93 8.36 -6.35 0.49
C PRO A 93 9.31 -7.42 -0.04
N GLU A 94 8.75 -8.36 -0.80
CA GLU A 94 9.50 -9.31 -1.63
C GLU A 94 9.67 -8.79 -3.06
N VAL A 95 10.77 -9.19 -3.70
CA VAL A 95 11.01 -8.96 -5.12
C VAL A 95 10.67 -10.23 -5.89
N PHE A 96 9.79 -10.13 -6.87
CA PHE A 96 9.35 -11.24 -7.72
C PHE A 96 9.86 -11.05 -9.14
N PHE A 97 10.28 -12.16 -9.77
CA PHE A 97 10.64 -12.21 -11.19
C PHE A 97 9.73 -13.19 -11.91
N GLU A 98 8.82 -12.68 -12.74
CA GLU A 98 7.83 -13.49 -13.45
C GLU A 98 7.75 -13.04 -14.90
N GLN A 99 7.79 -14.01 -15.83
CA GLN A 99 7.76 -13.75 -17.27
C GLN A 99 8.81 -12.73 -17.75
N GLY A 100 9.96 -12.68 -17.08
CA GLY A 100 11.06 -11.74 -17.40
C GLY A 100 10.83 -10.32 -16.89
N MET A 101 9.82 -10.09 -16.04
CA MET A 101 9.50 -8.78 -15.46
C MET A 101 9.64 -8.83 -13.95
N ARG A 102 10.15 -7.74 -13.35
CA ARG A 102 10.24 -7.59 -11.89
C ARG A 102 8.99 -6.93 -11.34
N SER A 103 8.53 -7.42 -10.19
CA SER A 103 7.56 -6.69 -9.36
C SER A 103 7.94 -6.74 -7.89
N VAL A 104 7.38 -5.82 -7.11
CA VAL A 104 7.65 -5.70 -5.67
C VAL A 104 6.33 -5.75 -4.91
N GLY A 105 6.23 -6.64 -3.93
CA GLY A 105 4.95 -6.91 -3.29
C GLY A 105 5.00 -7.91 -2.15
N TYR A 106 3.86 -8.59 -1.96
CA TYR A 106 3.65 -9.53 -0.87
C TYR A 106 2.94 -10.78 -1.40
N ARG A 107 3.31 -11.94 -0.85
CA ARG A 107 2.63 -13.22 -1.04
C ARG A 107 1.98 -13.66 0.27
N SER A 108 0.95 -14.48 0.16
CA SER A 108 0.22 -15.07 1.31
C SER A 108 -0.52 -14.07 2.19
N GLU A 109 0.15 -13.11 2.81
CA GLU A 109 -0.48 -12.06 3.60
C GLU A 109 0.39 -10.80 3.73
N VAL A 110 -0.25 -9.68 4.07
CA VAL A 110 0.42 -8.46 4.52
C VAL A 110 -0.42 -7.78 5.58
N VAL A 111 0.23 -7.35 6.67
CA VAL A 111 -0.35 -6.49 7.69
C VAL A 111 0.27 -5.12 7.52
N ILE A 112 -0.51 -4.12 7.11
CA ILE A 112 -0.04 -2.75 6.85
C ILE A 112 -0.42 -1.87 8.03
N PRO A 113 0.52 -1.53 8.95
CA PRO A 113 0.25 -0.59 10.02
C PRO A 113 -0.21 0.78 9.51
N LEU A 114 -1.27 1.29 10.14
CA LEU A 114 -1.89 2.58 9.87
C LEU A 114 -1.80 3.43 11.14
N ARG A 115 -1.09 4.55 11.09
CA ARG A 115 -1.05 5.52 12.18
C ARG A 115 -1.89 6.73 11.84
N MET A 116 -2.86 7.03 12.70
CA MET A 116 -3.79 8.14 12.55
C MET A 116 -3.50 9.24 13.57
N THR A 117 -3.34 10.48 13.10
CA THR A 117 -3.41 11.66 13.98
C THR A 117 -4.85 12.09 14.14
N THR A 118 -5.19 12.69 15.29
CA THR A 118 -6.57 13.08 15.60
C THR A 118 -6.60 14.42 16.33
N PRO A 119 -7.63 15.26 16.08
CA PRO A 119 -7.81 16.50 16.81
C PRO A 119 -8.37 16.28 18.22
N ASN A 120 -8.98 15.11 18.49
CA ASN A 120 -9.49 14.74 19.80
C ASN A 120 -9.20 13.27 20.12
N ALA A 121 -8.12 13.04 20.86
CA ALA A 121 -7.65 11.71 21.26
C ALA A 121 -8.57 10.98 22.26
N ASP A 122 -9.45 11.71 22.96
CA ASP A 122 -10.36 11.15 23.95
C ASP A 122 -11.69 10.66 23.33
N ALA A 123 -11.92 10.97 22.06
CA ALA A 123 -13.11 10.54 21.31
C ALA A 123 -12.81 9.31 20.44
N THR A 124 -13.87 8.54 20.16
CA THR A 124 -13.81 7.44 19.18
C THR A 124 -13.48 8.00 17.80
N LEU A 125 -12.57 7.33 17.09
CA LEU A 125 -12.26 7.60 15.69
C LEU A 125 -13.16 6.70 14.83
N ARG A 126 -13.70 7.23 13.73
CA ARG A 126 -14.33 6.41 12.70
C ARG A 126 -13.37 6.37 11.52
N LEU A 127 -12.75 5.23 11.28
CA LEU A 127 -11.95 5.01 10.10
C LEU A 127 -12.85 4.42 9.01
N GLU A 128 -12.95 5.10 7.88
CA GLU A 128 -13.51 4.55 6.64
C GLU A 128 -12.43 4.62 5.57
N GLY A 129 -12.10 3.46 5.00
CA GLY A 129 -11.07 3.30 4.00
C GLY A 129 -11.59 2.61 2.74
N LYS A 130 -11.23 3.18 1.59
CA LYS A 130 -11.29 2.49 0.30
C LYS A 130 -9.87 2.28 -0.20
N LEU A 131 -9.55 1.06 -0.61
CA LEU A 131 -8.26 0.69 -1.17
C LEU A 131 -8.47 0.12 -2.57
N GLN A 132 -7.84 0.73 -3.56
CA GLN A 132 -7.64 0.12 -4.87
C GLN A 132 -6.24 -0.49 -4.92
N ILE A 133 -6.12 -1.76 -5.25
CA ILE A 133 -4.81 -2.45 -5.29
C ILE A 133 -4.84 -3.57 -6.34
N GLY A 134 -3.70 -3.90 -6.94
CA GLY A 134 -3.62 -5.09 -7.80
C GLY A 134 -3.48 -6.38 -7.01
N ILE A 135 -4.09 -7.44 -7.52
CA ILE A 135 -3.90 -8.81 -7.06
C ILE A 135 -3.53 -9.66 -8.28
N CYS A 136 -2.46 -10.44 -8.16
CA CYS A 136 -1.88 -11.17 -9.28
C CYS A 136 -1.68 -12.65 -8.96
N LYS A 137 -2.02 -13.51 -9.92
CA LYS A 137 -1.61 -14.91 -9.97
C LYS A 137 -0.92 -15.17 -11.31
N ASP A 138 -1.70 -15.50 -12.34
CA ASP A 138 -1.22 -15.61 -13.72
C ASP A 138 -1.43 -14.30 -14.50
N ILE A 139 -2.48 -13.56 -14.12
CA ILE A 139 -2.80 -12.22 -14.61
C ILE A 139 -3.04 -11.32 -13.40
N CYS A 140 -2.76 -10.03 -13.57
CA CYS A 140 -2.94 -9.05 -12.53
C CYS A 140 -4.22 -8.26 -12.76
N ILE A 141 -5.09 -8.25 -11.75
CA ILE A 141 -6.41 -7.61 -11.80
C ILE A 141 -6.53 -6.56 -10.69
N PRO A 142 -7.18 -5.41 -10.95
CA PRO A 142 -7.47 -4.44 -9.91
C PRO A 142 -8.57 -4.97 -8.97
N ALA A 143 -8.36 -4.82 -7.67
CA ALA A 143 -9.32 -5.10 -6.61
C ALA A 143 -9.70 -3.81 -5.88
N ASN A 144 -10.98 -3.66 -5.56
CA ASN A 144 -11.51 -2.54 -4.78
C ASN A 144 -11.97 -3.06 -3.42
N LEU A 145 -11.35 -2.59 -2.35
CA LEU A 145 -11.61 -3.03 -0.98
C LEU A 145 -12.19 -1.86 -0.21
N SER A 146 -13.27 -2.11 0.52
CA SER A 146 -13.89 -1.14 1.42
C SER A 146 -13.90 -1.72 2.82
N PHE A 147 -13.50 -0.92 3.80
CA PHE A 147 -13.46 -1.33 5.20
C PHE A 147 -13.72 -0.13 6.10
N GLU A 148 -14.37 -0.38 7.23
CA GLU A 148 -14.62 0.64 8.23
C GLU A 148 -14.44 0.07 9.64
N ALA A 149 -14.09 0.94 10.60
CA ALA A 149 -14.09 0.59 12.01
C ALA A 149 -14.32 1.79 12.91
N SER A 150 -14.94 1.52 14.05
CA SER A 150 -14.92 2.42 15.20
C SER A 150 -13.72 2.08 16.08
N LEU A 151 -12.86 3.07 16.33
CA LEU A 151 -11.59 2.95 17.04
C LEU A 151 -11.67 3.76 18.34
N PRO A 152 -12.16 3.14 19.44
CA PRO A 152 -12.28 3.79 20.73
C PRO A 152 -10.91 4.21 21.31
N PRO A 153 -10.88 5.16 22.26
CA PRO A 153 -9.64 5.60 22.93
C PRO A 153 -9.00 4.52 23.81
N SER A 154 -9.74 3.45 24.12
CA SER A 154 -9.25 2.21 24.72
C SER A 154 -9.57 1.06 23.75
N PRO A 155 -8.62 0.18 23.40
CA PRO A 155 -7.47 -0.21 24.21
C PRO A 155 -6.21 0.63 23.96
N THR A 156 -5.33 0.65 24.96
CA THR A 156 -3.98 1.24 24.89
C THR A 156 -2.89 0.17 24.77
N ARG A 157 -3.25 -1.11 24.87
CA ARG A 157 -2.33 -2.24 24.77
C ARG A 157 -2.03 -2.56 23.30
N PRO A 158 -0.75 -2.71 22.91
CA PRO A 158 -0.38 -3.09 21.56
C PRO A 158 -0.98 -4.43 21.12
N ASP A 159 -1.50 -4.46 19.89
CA ASP A 159 -1.86 -5.69 19.19
C ASP A 159 -0.57 -6.39 18.72
N PRO A 160 -0.36 -7.67 19.06
CA PRO A 160 0.90 -8.37 18.76
C PRO A 160 1.15 -8.56 17.26
N THR A 161 0.10 -8.72 16.45
CA THR A 161 0.22 -8.85 14.99
C THR A 161 0.67 -7.53 14.38
N ILE A 162 0.10 -6.41 14.83
CA ILE A 162 0.52 -5.08 14.38
C ILE A 162 1.94 -4.77 14.86
N ALA A 163 2.28 -5.13 16.11
CA ALA A 163 3.63 -4.95 16.64
C ALA A 163 4.69 -5.74 15.85
N ALA A 164 4.39 -6.98 15.45
CA ALA A 164 5.27 -7.77 14.59
C ALA A 164 5.47 -7.12 13.21
N ALA A 165 4.39 -6.62 12.58
CA ALA A 165 4.48 -5.91 11.31
C ALA A 165 5.31 -4.62 11.41
N LEU A 166 5.22 -3.89 12.53
CA LEU A 166 6.05 -2.71 12.79
C LEU A 166 7.54 -3.04 12.97
N THR A 167 7.88 -4.27 13.38
CA THR A 167 9.29 -4.70 13.44
C THR A 167 9.85 -5.17 12.11
N ASP A 168 8.99 -5.41 11.12
CA ASP A 168 9.36 -5.88 9.78
C ASP A 168 9.43 -4.74 8.74
N VAL A 169 9.31 -3.49 9.16
CA VAL A 169 9.50 -2.34 8.26
C VAL A 169 10.97 -2.19 7.87
N PRO A 170 11.29 -1.68 6.66
CA PRO A 170 12.67 -1.40 6.28
C PRO A 170 13.39 -0.50 7.29
N TYR A 171 14.65 -0.83 7.59
CA TYR A 171 15.49 -0.01 8.46
C TYR A 171 15.65 1.40 7.89
N THR A 172 15.75 2.39 8.77
CA THR A 172 16.18 3.72 8.35
C THR A 172 17.62 3.72 7.88
N ALA A 173 17.99 4.72 7.07
CA ALA A 173 19.36 4.96 6.66
C ALA A 173 20.37 4.95 7.84
N ARG A 174 19.97 5.47 9.01
CA ARG A 174 20.80 5.51 10.22
C ARG A 174 21.01 4.12 10.82
N GLU A 175 19.95 3.34 10.97
CA GLU A 175 20.00 2.00 11.56
C GLU A 175 20.82 1.04 10.70
N ALA A 176 20.72 1.18 9.38
CA ALA A 176 21.49 0.39 8.43
C ALA A 176 22.95 0.87 8.23
N GLY A 177 23.36 1.98 8.85
CA GLY A 177 24.71 2.52 8.70
C GLY A 177 25.02 3.08 7.31
N VAL A 178 24.02 3.65 6.62
CA VAL A 178 24.23 4.35 5.35
C VAL A 178 25.11 5.58 5.61
N ALA A 179 26.29 5.61 4.99
CA ALA A 179 27.27 6.67 5.16
C ALA A 179 26.98 7.87 4.25
N SER A 180 26.58 7.63 3.00
CA SER A 180 26.26 8.69 2.05
C SER A 180 25.43 8.17 0.87
N VAL A 181 24.66 9.07 0.26
CA VAL A 181 23.89 8.82 -0.96
C VAL A 181 24.14 9.96 -1.93
N THR A 182 24.61 9.68 -3.13
CA THR A 182 24.79 10.70 -4.19
C THR A 182 23.94 10.39 -5.41
N CYS A 183 23.39 11.44 -6.01
CA CYS A 183 22.59 11.40 -7.22
C CYS A 183 23.19 12.29 -8.32
N GLN A 184 23.46 11.66 -9.46
CA GLN A 184 23.78 12.31 -10.72
C GLN A 184 22.64 12.11 -11.70
N PHE A 185 22.22 13.19 -12.34
CA PHE A 185 21.17 13.15 -13.36
C PHE A 185 21.78 13.52 -14.71
N GLU A 186 21.43 12.75 -15.73
CA GLU A 186 21.87 12.96 -17.10
C GLU A 186 20.65 13.03 -18.02
N ALA A 187 20.76 13.80 -19.10
CA ALA A 187 19.72 13.82 -20.12
C ALA A 187 19.70 12.47 -20.84
N GLY A 188 18.54 11.82 -20.87
CA GLY A 188 18.31 10.62 -21.66
C GLY A 188 17.74 10.94 -23.04
N GLU A 189 17.39 9.88 -23.77
CA GLU A 189 16.68 9.99 -25.05
C GLU A 189 15.20 10.37 -24.82
N GLU A 190 14.56 10.93 -25.85
CA GLU A 190 13.11 11.20 -25.88
C GLU A 190 12.56 12.00 -24.68
N GLY A 191 13.36 12.92 -24.12
CA GLY A 191 12.93 13.77 -23.00
C GLY A 191 12.94 13.06 -21.64
N THR A 192 13.59 11.90 -21.54
CA THR A 192 13.82 11.19 -20.27
C THR A 192 15.02 11.76 -19.51
N LEU A 193 15.10 11.47 -18.21
CA LEU A 193 16.30 11.64 -17.41
C LEU A 193 16.85 10.28 -17.01
N VAL A 194 18.17 10.14 -16.96
CA VAL A 194 18.84 8.99 -16.35
C VAL A 194 19.34 9.40 -14.98
N LEU A 195 18.95 8.66 -13.94
CA LEU A 195 19.47 8.82 -12.58
C LEU A 195 20.51 7.75 -12.32
N HIS A 196 21.71 8.19 -11.95
CA HIS A 196 22.75 7.36 -11.37
C HIS A 196 22.85 7.65 -9.88
N THR A 197 22.70 6.60 -9.08
CA THR A 197 22.75 6.66 -7.62
C THR A 197 23.91 5.83 -7.11
N ARG A 198 24.66 6.38 -6.15
CA ARG A 198 25.65 5.65 -5.36
C ARG A 198 25.27 5.71 -3.89
N ILE A 199 25.12 4.56 -3.25
CA ILE A 199 24.75 4.40 -1.85
C ILE A 199 25.91 3.72 -1.14
N GLU A 200 26.61 4.44 -0.27
CA GLU A 200 27.64 3.87 0.61
C GLU A 200 26.97 3.28 1.85
N MET A 201 26.91 1.96 1.93
CA MET A 201 26.26 1.26 3.04
C MET A 201 26.78 -0.18 3.20
N PRO A 202 26.76 -0.73 4.43
CA PRO A 202 26.89 -2.17 4.63
C PRO A 202 25.93 -2.98 3.75
N SER A 203 26.29 -4.21 3.43
CA SER A 203 25.42 -5.07 2.62
C SER A 203 24.12 -5.40 3.36
N ALA A 204 23.01 -5.30 2.64
CA ALA A 204 21.69 -5.78 3.03
C ALA A 204 21.54 -7.31 2.83
N GLY A 205 22.58 -7.96 2.33
CA GLY A 205 22.71 -9.41 2.17
C GLY A 205 22.29 -9.92 0.80
N GLY A 206 23.05 -10.89 0.28
CA GLY A 206 22.74 -11.55 -0.99
C GLY A 206 22.76 -10.61 -2.19
N GLU A 207 21.86 -10.85 -3.14
CA GLU A 207 21.56 -9.93 -4.23
C GLU A 207 20.69 -8.78 -3.69
N GLU A 208 20.98 -7.56 -4.14
CA GLU A 208 20.35 -6.35 -3.62
C GLU A 208 19.68 -5.57 -4.74
N TYR A 209 18.39 -5.31 -4.56
CA TYR A 209 17.57 -4.54 -5.49
C TYR A 209 17.33 -3.14 -4.95
N VAL A 210 17.38 -2.15 -5.83
CA VAL A 210 17.03 -0.77 -5.48
C VAL A 210 15.70 -0.41 -6.12
N VAL A 211 14.77 0.06 -5.30
CA VAL A 211 13.53 0.72 -5.73
C VAL A 211 13.70 2.22 -5.52
N VAL A 212 13.28 3.01 -6.51
CA VAL A 212 13.40 4.47 -6.51
C VAL A 212 12.01 5.10 -6.61
N GLU A 213 11.69 6.00 -5.69
CA GLU A 213 10.50 6.86 -5.77
C GLU A 213 10.96 8.32 -5.96
N ALA A 214 10.45 9.01 -6.97
CA ALA A 214 10.89 10.37 -7.32
C ALA A 214 10.29 11.48 -6.44
N GLY A 215 9.40 11.14 -5.49
CA GLY A 215 8.67 12.09 -4.66
C GLY A 215 7.55 12.85 -5.38
N ASN A 216 7.56 12.88 -6.71
CA ASN A 216 6.50 13.43 -7.56
C ASN A 216 5.67 12.29 -8.19
N PRO A 217 4.35 12.20 -7.93
CA PRO A 217 3.51 11.13 -8.46
C PRO A 217 3.33 11.16 -9.99
N HIS A 218 3.68 12.27 -10.66
CA HIS A 218 3.64 12.38 -12.12
C HIS A 218 4.97 11.98 -12.79
N VAL A 219 5.97 11.55 -12.02
CA VAL A 219 7.22 11.02 -12.55
C VAL A 219 7.20 9.51 -12.44
N TRP A 220 7.19 8.85 -13.58
CA TRP A 220 7.41 7.42 -13.67
C TRP A 220 8.90 7.12 -13.51
N VAL A 221 9.20 6.07 -12.75
CA VAL A 221 10.55 5.57 -12.51
C VAL A 221 10.62 4.16 -13.04
N ALA A 222 11.47 3.93 -14.03
CA ALA A 222 11.71 2.60 -14.57
C ALA A 222 12.34 1.71 -13.49
N GLU A 223 12.25 0.41 -13.69
CA GLU A 223 13.01 -0.55 -12.91
C GLU A 223 14.53 -0.22 -12.90
N PRO A 224 15.14 0.04 -11.73
CA PRO A 224 16.58 0.28 -11.67
C PRO A 224 17.40 -1.00 -11.81
N ASP A 225 18.47 -0.92 -12.60
CA ASP A 225 19.59 -1.85 -12.55
C ASP A 225 20.43 -1.53 -11.30
N SER A 226 20.71 -2.54 -10.47
CA SER A 226 21.53 -2.39 -9.27
C SER A 226 22.75 -3.33 -9.27
N ARG A 227 23.88 -2.82 -8.78
CA ARG A 227 25.13 -3.59 -8.63
C ARG A 227 25.90 -3.12 -7.42
N ARG A 228 26.34 -4.08 -6.59
CA ARG A 228 27.28 -3.81 -5.50
C ARG A 228 28.74 -3.88 -5.98
N ASP A 229 29.54 -2.94 -5.50
CA ASP A 229 31.00 -2.94 -5.63
C ASP A 229 31.64 -2.52 -4.30
N GLY A 230 32.18 -3.49 -3.56
CA GLY A 230 32.67 -3.28 -2.20
C GLY A 230 31.58 -2.74 -1.26
N ALA A 231 31.83 -1.57 -0.67
CA ALA A 231 30.91 -0.89 0.25
C ALA A 231 29.82 -0.08 -0.44
N ALA A 232 29.90 0.08 -1.77
CA ALA A 232 28.99 0.91 -2.53
C ALA A 232 27.95 0.05 -3.27
N LEU A 233 26.69 0.45 -3.19
CA LEU A 233 25.62 -0.03 -4.07
C LEU A 233 25.34 1.04 -5.12
N TYR A 234 25.44 0.67 -6.38
CA TYR A 234 25.13 1.52 -7.52
C TYR A 234 23.76 1.15 -8.06
N ALA A 235 22.95 2.16 -8.39
CA ALA A 235 21.69 1.96 -9.08
C ALA A 235 21.55 2.96 -10.24
N SER A 236 21.07 2.50 -11.39
CA SER A 236 20.78 3.36 -12.54
C SER A 236 19.36 3.13 -13.04
N THR A 237 18.62 4.20 -13.30
CA THR A 237 17.24 4.11 -13.79
C THR A 237 16.86 5.29 -14.68
N ARG A 238 15.85 5.10 -15.52
CA ARG A 238 15.22 6.14 -16.32
C ARG A 238 14.01 6.73 -15.61
N LEU A 239 13.84 8.02 -15.78
CA LEU A 239 12.76 8.83 -15.22
C LEU A 239 12.07 9.56 -16.36
N MET A 240 10.74 9.58 -16.35
CA MET A 240 9.96 10.36 -17.31
C MET A 240 8.68 10.91 -16.69
N HIS A 241 8.22 12.05 -17.18
CA HIS A 241 6.88 12.51 -16.82
C HIS A 241 5.83 11.63 -17.49
N VAL A 242 4.80 11.22 -16.76
CA VAL A 242 3.74 10.31 -17.26
C VAL A 242 2.99 10.86 -18.48
N GLU A 243 2.94 12.20 -18.61
CA GLU A 243 2.36 12.89 -19.78
C GLU A 243 3.39 13.37 -20.82
N GLY A 244 4.67 12.97 -20.72
CA GLY A 244 5.73 13.36 -21.65
C GLY A 244 6.15 14.84 -21.58
N LYS A 245 5.79 15.55 -20.50
CA LYS A 245 6.16 16.95 -20.28
C LYS A 245 7.55 17.08 -19.66
N SER A 246 8.15 18.27 -19.78
CA SER A 246 9.34 18.62 -19.00
C SER A 246 9.02 18.59 -17.50
N PHE A 247 9.97 18.12 -16.70
CA PHE A 247 9.83 18.00 -15.26
C PHE A 247 11.13 18.33 -14.55
N ALA A 248 11.02 18.69 -13.28
CA ALA A 248 12.16 18.90 -12.40
C ALA A 248 12.12 17.87 -11.27
N LEU A 249 13.29 17.52 -10.76
CA LEU A 249 13.45 16.62 -9.64
C LEU A 249 14.08 17.36 -8.47
N ASN A 250 13.56 17.09 -7.28
CA ASN A 250 14.16 17.57 -6.05
C ASN A 250 14.88 16.41 -5.37
N ARG A 251 16.18 16.57 -5.16
CA ARG A 251 17.00 15.54 -4.53
C ARG A 251 16.56 15.20 -3.12
N SER A 252 15.93 16.12 -2.37
CA SER A 252 15.41 15.82 -1.03
C SER A 252 14.18 14.91 -1.04
N ASP A 253 13.45 14.88 -2.15
CA ASP A 253 12.18 14.18 -2.27
C ASP A 253 12.36 12.77 -2.85
N MET A 254 13.55 12.48 -3.40
CA MET A 254 13.96 11.15 -3.81
C MET A 254 13.94 10.19 -2.63
N ARG A 255 13.45 8.98 -2.86
CA ARG A 255 13.51 7.87 -1.91
C ARG A 255 14.13 6.66 -2.57
N PHE A 256 15.00 5.98 -1.84
CA PHE A 256 15.62 4.74 -2.25
C PHE A 256 15.26 3.67 -1.23
N THR A 257 14.74 2.54 -1.69
CA THR A 257 14.60 1.37 -0.84
C THR A 257 15.50 0.27 -1.38
N VAL A 258 16.49 -0.12 -0.57
CA VAL A 258 17.37 -1.26 -0.85
C VAL A 258 16.72 -2.50 -0.25
N ILE A 259 16.48 -3.52 -1.05
CA ILE A 259 15.90 -4.80 -0.64
C ILE A 259 16.97 -5.87 -0.82
N GLY A 260 17.46 -6.43 0.30
CA GLY A 260 18.41 -7.54 0.30
C GLY A 260 17.83 -8.77 1.01
N ALA A 261 18.60 -9.85 1.02
CA ALA A 261 18.19 -11.13 1.60
C ALA A 261 18.13 -11.14 3.14
N LEU A 262 18.81 -10.21 3.82
CA LEU A 262 18.79 -10.12 5.30
C LEU A 262 17.84 -9.05 5.82
N HIS A 263 17.72 -7.92 5.11
CA HIS A 263 16.85 -6.83 5.49
C HIS A 263 16.62 -5.86 4.32
N ALA A 264 15.66 -4.96 4.49
CA ALA A 264 15.50 -3.79 3.62
C ALA A 264 15.90 -2.49 4.33
N VAL A 265 16.26 -1.47 3.55
CA VAL A 265 16.67 -0.15 4.04
C VAL A 265 15.93 0.92 3.27
N ASP A 266 15.24 1.81 3.98
CA ASP A 266 14.57 2.98 3.43
C ASP A 266 15.37 4.26 3.65
N ILE A 267 15.66 4.95 2.56
CA ILE A 267 16.59 6.06 2.47
C ILE A 267 15.87 7.23 1.83
N ARG A 268 15.98 8.41 2.44
CA ARG A 268 15.36 9.65 1.97
C ARG A 268 16.43 10.65 1.58
N GLY A 269 16.26 11.22 0.40
CA GLY A 269 17.11 12.22 -0.17
C GLY A 269 18.44 11.68 -0.71
N CYS A 270 19.12 12.53 -1.46
CA CYS A 270 20.50 12.33 -1.88
C CYS A 270 21.24 13.64 -2.09
N ALA A 271 22.57 13.61 -1.98
CA ALA A 271 23.41 14.77 -2.28
C ALA A 271 23.71 14.85 -3.78
N SER A 272 24.14 16.03 -4.25
CA SER A 272 24.89 16.09 -5.51
C SER A 272 26.26 15.43 -5.30
N ASN A 273 26.72 14.72 -6.33
CA ASN A 273 28.10 14.25 -6.39
C ASN A 273 29.08 15.43 -6.50
#